data_AF-X0ZWR0-F1
#
_entry.id   AF-X0ZWR0-F1
#
_cell.length_a   1.000
_cell.length_b   1.000
_cell.length_c   1.000
_cell.angle_alpha   90.00
_cell.angle_beta   90.00
_cell.angle_gamma   90.00
#
_symmetry.space_group_name_H-M   'P 1'
#
loop_
_entity.id
_entity.type
_entity.pdbx_description
1 polymer ?
#
loop_
_entity_poly.entity_id
_entity_poly.type
_entity_poly.pdbx_seq_one_letter_code
_entity_poly.pdbx_strand_id
1 'polypeptide(L)'
;KIFKNYLSRSIRSARLTYHFKLTRASEPVYEPYICRKHKNKICAPTTTLLPFIKKYSVDTVKRLSEFAKIRKKQPFEIIHGDSREINFNLILENKFQGQKIDGIICSPPYVGLIEIEIEESSSNRTF
;
A
#
# COMPACT_ATOMS: atom_id res chain seq x y z
N LYS A 1 5.50 4.98 13.93
CA LYS A 1 4.76 4.51 12.72
C LYS A 1 5.28 5.15 11.40
N ILE A 2 5.48 6.48 11.34
CA ILE A 2 5.95 7.19 10.12
C ILE A 2 7.34 6.71 9.64
N PHE A 3 8.29 6.55 10.57
CA PHE A 3 9.64 6.05 10.26
C PHE A 3 9.63 4.70 9.53
N LYS A 4 8.86 3.74 10.06
CA LYS A 4 8.70 2.39 9.47
C LYS A 4 8.20 2.45 8.03
N ASN A 5 7.29 3.39 7.72
CA ASN A 5 6.71 3.52 6.37
C ASN A 5 7.76 3.93 5.33
N TYR A 6 8.49 5.02 5.56
CA TYR A 6 9.46 5.46 4.55
C TYR A 6 10.68 4.53 4.49
N LEU A 7 11.09 3.93 5.61
CA LEU A 7 12.19 2.96 5.62
C LEU A 7 11.82 1.69 4.85
N SER A 8 10.61 1.16 5.02
CA SER A 8 10.11 0.02 4.24
C SER A 8 10.10 0.33 2.74
N ARG A 9 9.62 1.52 2.34
CA ARG A 9 9.68 2.00 0.94
C ARG A 9 11.12 2.11 0.42
N SER A 10 12.03 2.59 1.27
CA SER A 10 13.45 2.74 0.93
C SER A 10 14.11 1.39 0.68
N ILE A 11 13.96 0.46 1.62
CA ILE A 11 14.50 -0.90 1.52
C ILE A 11 13.94 -1.60 0.28
N ARG A 12 12.62 -1.55 0.05
CA ARG A 12 12.01 -2.18 -1.13
C ARG A 12 12.61 -1.66 -2.43
N SER A 13 12.89 -0.36 -2.50
CA SER A 13 13.43 0.27 -3.71
C SER A 13 14.92 0.02 -3.89
N ALA A 14 15.64 -0.24 -2.80
CA ALA A 14 17.06 -0.60 -2.79
C ALA A 14 17.30 -2.11 -2.91
N ARG A 15 16.26 -2.93 -3.10
CA ARG A 15 16.43 -4.38 -3.30
C ARG A 15 17.17 -4.63 -4.60
N LEU A 16 18.09 -5.60 -4.56
CA LEU A 16 18.76 -6.17 -5.72
C LEU A 16 17.77 -7.00 -6.54
N THR A 17 16.88 -6.36 -7.28
CA THR A 17 15.86 -7.04 -8.07
C THR A 17 15.46 -6.21 -9.29
N TYR A 18 14.71 -6.81 -10.20
CA TYR A 18 14.14 -6.12 -11.33
C TYR A 18 13.22 -4.99 -10.87
N HIS A 19 13.31 -3.80 -11.46
CA HIS A 19 12.45 -2.66 -11.09
C HIS A 19 10.94 -2.92 -11.19
N PHE A 20 10.52 -3.93 -11.96
CA PHE A 20 9.13 -4.34 -12.10
C PHE A 20 8.73 -5.53 -11.18
N LYS A 21 9.67 -6.08 -10.40
CA LYS A 21 9.44 -7.18 -9.44
C LYS A 21 9.71 -6.79 -7.98
N LEU A 22 9.70 -5.49 -7.65
CA LEU A 22 10.02 -4.98 -6.30
C LEU A 22 9.21 -5.61 -5.15
N THR A 23 7.99 -6.09 -5.43
CA THR A 23 7.09 -6.72 -4.46
C THR A 23 7.24 -8.24 -4.34
N ARG A 24 7.85 -8.92 -5.33
CA ARG A 24 7.90 -10.38 -5.47
C ARG A 24 9.32 -10.90 -5.73
N ALA A 25 10.34 -10.21 -5.23
CA ALA A 25 11.72 -10.61 -5.42
C ALA A 25 12.00 -11.90 -4.65
N SER A 26 12.24 -13.01 -5.35
CA SER A 26 12.68 -14.28 -4.78
C SER A 26 14.21 -14.31 -4.61
N GLU A 27 14.94 -13.90 -5.64
CA GLU A 27 16.42 -13.97 -5.68
C GLU A 27 17.07 -12.63 -6.01
N PRO A 28 18.27 -12.37 -5.47
CA PRO A 28 19.04 -11.16 -5.76
C PRO A 28 19.55 -11.15 -7.20
N VAL A 29 19.42 -10.00 -7.87
CA VAL A 29 19.96 -9.75 -9.21
C VAL A 29 21.19 -8.86 -9.09
N TYR A 30 22.30 -9.29 -9.68
CA TYR A 30 23.57 -8.56 -9.67
C TYR A 30 23.90 -7.93 -11.02
N GLU A 31 23.44 -8.55 -12.11
CA GLU A 31 23.74 -8.12 -13.47
C GLU A 31 22.75 -7.07 -14.01
N PRO A 32 23.17 -6.23 -14.97
CA PRO A 32 22.26 -5.36 -15.71
C PRO A 32 21.15 -6.15 -16.43
N TYR A 33 19.96 -5.56 -16.52
CA TYR A 33 18.78 -6.21 -17.09
C TYR A 33 17.91 -5.25 -17.92
N ILE A 34 17.13 -5.80 -18.85
CA ILE A 34 16.14 -5.06 -19.63
C ILE A 34 14.93 -4.71 -18.76
N CYS A 35 14.64 -3.42 -18.65
CA CYS A 35 13.62 -2.91 -17.73
C CYS A 35 12.36 -2.44 -18.44
N ARG A 36 11.26 -3.20 -18.31
CA ARG A 36 9.94 -2.79 -18.85
C ARG A 36 9.41 -1.50 -18.24
N LYS A 37 9.66 -1.26 -16.95
CA LYS A 37 9.28 -0.01 -16.26
C LYS A 37 9.95 1.22 -16.89
N HIS A 38 11.12 1.07 -17.49
CA HIS A 38 11.86 2.14 -18.16
C HIS A 38 11.90 1.93 -19.68
N LYS A 39 10.80 1.46 -20.27
CA LYS A 39 10.63 1.31 -21.73
C LYS A 39 11.71 0.45 -22.38
N ASN A 40 12.00 -0.71 -21.79
CA ASN A 40 12.98 -1.70 -22.25
C ASN A 40 14.43 -1.19 -22.33
N LYS A 41 14.77 -0.16 -21.55
CA LYS A 41 16.17 0.26 -21.37
C LYS A 41 16.94 -0.70 -20.47
N ILE A 42 18.25 -0.77 -20.66
CA ILE A 42 19.16 -1.46 -19.74
C ILE A 42 19.18 -0.69 -18.41
N CYS A 43 18.92 -1.40 -17.31
CA CYS A 43 19.00 -0.88 -15.95
C CYS A 43 19.94 -1.76 -15.13
N ALA A 44 20.58 -1.17 -14.12
CA ALA A 44 21.35 -1.90 -13.13
C ALA A 44 20.55 -2.05 -11.82
N PRO A 45 20.73 -3.16 -11.09
CA PRO A 45 20.27 -3.29 -9.71
C PRO A 45 20.83 -2.16 -8.82
N THR A 46 20.04 -1.68 -7.86
CA THR A 46 20.52 -0.59 -7.00
C THR A 46 21.35 -1.11 -5.84
N THR A 47 22.58 -0.61 -5.69
CA THR A 47 23.53 -1.02 -4.64
C THR A 47 23.56 -0.09 -3.43
N THR A 48 22.90 1.06 -3.50
CA THR A 48 22.92 2.08 -2.44
C THR A 48 21.54 2.35 -1.86
N LEU A 49 21.43 2.37 -0.53
CA LEU A 49 20.18 2.67 0.17
C LEU A 49 19.96 4.18 0.42
N LEU A 50 21.03 4.93 0.64
CA LEU A 50 20.99 6.32 1.10
C LEU A 50 20.16 7.26 0.21
N PRO A 51 20.26 7.21 -1.14
CA PRO A 51 19.45 8.07 -2.00
C PRO A 51 17.95 7.86 -1.82
N PHE A 52 17.51 6.62 -1.56
CA PHE A 52 16.10 6.31 -1.32
C PHE A 52 15.63 6.80 0.04
N ILE A 53 16.44 6.64 1.08
CA ILE A 53 16.11 7.17 2.41
C ILE A 53 15.92 8.68 2.29
N LYS A 54 16.88 9.41 1.71
CA LYS A 54 16.78 10.87 1.54
C LYS A 54 15.52 11.25 0.76
N LYS A 55 15.28 10.59 -0.37
CA LYS A 55 14.12 10.85 -1.23
C LYS A 55 12.80 10.61 -0.50
N TYR A 56 12.63 9.46 0.13
CA TYR A 56 11.36 9.08 0.77
C TYR A 56 11.13 9.83 2.09
N SER A 57 12.18 10.23 2.81
CA SER A 57 12.06 11.12 3.97
C SER A 57 11.52 12.48 3.55
N VAL A 58 12.08 13.11 2.51
CA VAL A 58 11.62 14.41 1.99
C VAL A 58 10.19 14.32 1.45
N ASP A 59 9.86 13.30 0.66
CA ASP A 59 8.49 13.04 0.16
C ASP A 59 7.49 12.88 1.32
N THR A 60 7.89 12.17 2.39
CA THR A 60 7.03 11.96 3.57
C THR A 60 6.75 13.27 4.29
N VAL A 61 7.78 14.09 4.54
CA VAL A 61 7.61 15.40 5.19
C VAL A 61 6.70 16.31 4.36
N LYS A 62 6.91 16.36 3.04
CA LYS A 62 6.07 17.14 2.13
C LYS A 62 4.59 16.74 2.22
N ARG A 63 4.30 15.44 2.12
CA ARG A 63 2.93 14.91 2.19
C ARG A 63 2.27 15.17 3.55
N LEU A 64 3.03 15.06 4.64
CA LEU A 64 2.51 15.37 5.99
C LEU A 64 2.19 16.86 6.12
N SER A 65 3.02 17.74 5.57
CA SER A 65 2.76 19.19 5.54
C SER A 65 1.53 19.53 4.71
N GLU A 66 1.38 18.93 3.52
CA GLU A 66 0.19 19.09 2.67
C GLU A 66 -1.07 18.59 3.38
N PHE A 67 -1.01 17.40 3.98
CA PHE A 67 -2.11 16.87 4.76
C PHE A 67 -2.47 17.77 5.95
N ALA A 68 -1.48 18.30 6.68
CA ALA A 68 -1.71 19.18 7.81
C ALA A 68 -2.48 20.46 7.44
N LYS A 69 -2.34 20.94 6.19
CA LYS A 69 -3.08 22.12 5.68
C LYS A 69 -4.54 21.82 5.36
N ILE A 70 -4.84 20.63 4.86
CA ILE A 70 -6.20 20.25 4.42
C ILE A 70 -6.99 19.47 5.46
N ARG A 71 -6.32 18.92 6.49
CA ARG A 71 -6.97 18.10 7.50
C ARG A 71 -8.01 18.92 8.25
N LYS A 72 -9.18 18.32 8.40
CA LYS A 72 -10.33 18.87 9.08
C LYS A 72 -10.40 18.34 10.52
N LYS A 73 -10.98 19.11 11.45
CA LYS A 73 -11.11 18.70 12.87
C LYS A 73 -12.21 17.66 13.11
N GLN A 74 -12.96 17.34 12.07
CA GLN A 74 -14.04 16.36 12.07
C GLN A 74 -13.51 14.99 12.51
N PRO A 75 -14.30 14.24 13.30
CA PRO A 75 -13.94 12.88 13.69
C PRO A 75 -13.82 12.00 12.46
N PHE A 76 -12.80 11.15 12.45
CA PHE A 76 -12.64 10.09 11.46
C PHE A 76 -12.23 8.81 12.19
N GLU A 77 -12.62 7.67 11.63
CA GLU A 77 -12.31 6.35 12.18
C GLU A 77 -11.59 5.53 11.12
N ILE A 78 -10.51 4.84 11.52
CA ILE A 78 -9.81 3.88 10.65
C ILE A 78 -10.12 2.48 11.16
N ILE A 79 -10.87 1.72 10.36
CA ILE A 79 -11.26 0.36 10.67
C ILE A 79 -10.36 -0.58 9.87
N HIS A 80 -9.64 -1.46 10.56
CA HIS A 80 -8.86 -2.52 9.93
C HIS A 80 -9.65 -3.83 10.04
N GLY A 81 -10.11 -4.37 8.91
CA GLY A 81 -10.83 -5.64 8.85
C GLY A 81 -11.38 -5.93 7.46
N ASP A 82 -11.99 -7.10 7.29
CA ASP A 82 -12.73 -7.47 6.08
C ASP A 82 -14.06 -6.71 6.03
N SER A 83 -14.30 -5.95 4.97
CA SER A 83 -15.53 -5.20 4.79
C SER A 83 -16.80 -6.07 4.77
N ARG A 84 -16.67 -7.37 4.51
CA ARG A 84 -17.78 -8.34 4.55
C ARG A 84 -18.22 -8.69 5.97
N GLU A 85 -17.30 -8.63 6.91
CA GLU A 85 -17.50 -9.05 8.32
C GLU A 85 -17.72 -7.84 9.25
N ILE A 86 -17.35 -6.63 8.82
CA ILE A 86 -17.49 -5.43 9.63
C ILE A 86 -18.96 -5.02 9.77
N ASN A 87 -19.43 -4.95 11.02
CA ASN A 87 -20.74 -4.38 11.34
C ASN A 87 -20.66 -2.85 11.42
N PHE A 88 -20.97 -2.17 10.31
CA PHE A 88 -20.95 -0.71 10.23
C PHE A 88 -22.01 -0.04 11.14
N ASN A 89 -23.17 -0.67 11.35
CA ASN A 89 -24.22 -0.09 12.21
C ASN A 89 -23.72 0.08 13.64
N LEU A 90 -23.06 -0.95 14.18
CA LEU A 90 -22.47 -0.89 15.51
C LEU A 90 -21.41 0.22 15.62
N ILE A 91 -20.64 0.45 14.56
CA ILE A 91 -19.61 1.50 14.53
C ILE A 91 -20.26 2.89 14.50
N LEU A 92 -21.30 3.06 13.68
CA LEU A 92 -22.04 4.33 13.58
C LEU A 92 -22.71 4.68 14.91
N GLU A 93 -23.33 3.72 15.58
CA GLU A 93 -23.94 3.89 16.91
C GLU A 93 -22.90 4.33 17.94
N ASN A 94 -21.78 3.60 18.06
CA ASN A 94 -20.78 3.83 19.10
C ASN A 94 -19.90 5.07 18.87
N LYS A 95 -19.60 5.43 17.62
CA LYS A 95 -18.60 6.46 17.29
C LYS A 95 -19.17 7.67 16.57
N PHE A 96 -20.33 7.55 15.95
CA PHE A 96 -20.93 8.59 15.12
C PHE A 96 -22.37 8.93 15.52
N GLN A 97 -22.81 8.56 16.73
CA GLN A 97 -24.14 8.87 17.27
C GLN A 97 -25.30 8.37 16.39
N GLY A 98 -25.10 7.24 15.71
CA GLY A 98 -26.10 6.67 14.81
C GLY A 98 -26.38 7.50 13.56
N GLN A 99 -25.49 8.43 13.18
CA GLN A 99 -25.60 9.16 11.92
C GLN A 99 -25.64 8.22 10.72
N LYS A 100 -26.45 8.58 9.72
CA LYS A 100 -26.55 7.83 8.46
C LYS A 100 -25.34 8.10 7.57
N ILE A 101 -25.06 7.15 6.69
CA ILE A 101 -24.00 7.28 5.67
C ILE A 101 -24.59 7.96 4.44
N ASP A 102 -24.04 9.12 4.07
CA ASP A 102 -24.45 9.85 2.85
C ASP A 102 -23.86 9.26 1.55
N GLY A 103 -22.75 8.54 1.66
CA GLY A 103 -22.09 7.92 0.51
C GLY A 103 -20.96 6.98 0.89
N ILE A 104 -20.70 6.01 0.01
CA ILE A 104 -19.63 5.02 0.15
C ILE A 104 -18.71 5.12 -1.06
N ILE A 105 -17.40 5.23 -0.81
CA ILE A 105 -16.37 5.22 -1.85
C ILE A 105 -15.50 3.97 -1.64
N CYS A 106 -15.41 3.12 -2.65
CA CYS A 106 -14.61 1.90 -2.61
C CYS A 106 -13.65 1.84 -3.80
N SER A 107 -12.45 1.32 -3.56
CA SER A 107 -11.49 0.93 -4.59
C SER A 107 -11.19 -0.55 -4.45
N PRO A 108 -12.16 -1.45 -4.76
CA PRO A 108 -11.96 -2.88 -4.65
C PRO A 108 -10.77 -3.32 -5.52
N PRO A 109 -10.11 -4.43 -5.18
CA PRO A 109 -8.96 -4.89 -5.94
C PRO A 109 -9.40 -5.27 -7.37
N TYR A 110 -8.67 -4.75 -8.35
CA TYR A 110 -9.00 -4.94 -9.76
C TYR A 110 -8.57 -6.35 -10.21
N VAL A 111 -9.56 -7.14 -10.64
CA VAL A 111 -9.35 -8.49 -11.17
C VAL A 111 -8.35 -8.44 -12.33
N GLY A 112 -7.31 -9.29 -12.28
CA GLY A 112 -6.30 -9.41 -13.33
C GLY A 112 -5.08 -8.49 -13.22
N LEU A 113 -5.05 -7.50 -12.31
CA LEU A 113 -3.87 -6.64 -12.07
C LEU A 113 -3.06 -7.07 -10.85
N ILE A 114 -3.71 -7.73 -9.90
CA ILE A 114 -3.13 -8.30 -8.70
C ILE A 114 -3.75 -9.68 -8.58
N GLU A 115 -2.95 -10.75 -8.59
CA GLU A 115 -3.41 -12.04 -8.08
C GLU A 115 -3.59 -11.86 -6.59
N ILE A 116 -4.85 -11.75 -6.18
CA ILE A 116 -5.23 -11.84 -4.79
C ILE A 116 -5.31 -13.34 -4.54
N GLU A 117 -4.38 -13.87 -3.77
CA GLU A 117 -4.55 -15.19 -3.20
C GLU A 117 -5.69 -15.04 -2.18
N ILE A 118 -6.89 -15.44 -2.61
CA ILE A 118 -8.00 -15.60 -1.70
C ILE A 118 -7.66 -16.91 -0.98
N GLU A 119 -7.17 -16.81 0.26
CA GLU A 119 -7.23 -17.96 1.17
C GLU A 119 -8.72 -18.25 1.37
N GLU A 120 -9.27 -19.11 0.50
CA GLU A 120 -10.52 -19.79 0.79
C GLU A 120 -10.24 -20.69 1.98
N SER A 121 -10.66 -20.25 3.17
CA SER A 121 -10.86 -21.16 4.28
C SER A 121 -11.86 -22.21 3.81
N SER A 122 -11.33 -23.41 3.60
CA SER A 122 -12.06 -24.60 3.22
C SER A 122 -13.24 -24.83 4.16
N SER A 123 -14.43 -24.46 3.69
CA SER A 123 -15.68 -25.00 4.20
C SER A 123 -16.59 -25.32 3.02
N ASN A 124 -16.84 -26.62 2.86
CA ASN A 124 -17.75 -27.21 1.90
C ASN A 124 -19.02 -26.38 1.71
N ARG A 125 -19.26 -25.90 0.49
CA ARG A 125 -20.61 -25.59 0.01
C ARG A 125 -20.82 -26.34 -1.28
N THR A 126 -21.43 -27.52 -1.15
CA THR A 126 -22.19 -28.15 -2.24
C THR A 126 -23.35 -27.24 -2.63
N PHE A 127 -23.58 -27.17 -3.94
CA PHE A 127 -24.62 -26.43 -4.65
C PHE A 127 -26.02 -26.55 -4.04
#